data_AF-A0A962CXQ5-F1
#
_entry.id   AF-A0A962CXQ5-F1
#
_cell.length_a   1.000
_cell.length_b   1.000
_cell.length_c   1.000
_cell.angle_alpha   90.00
_cell.angle_beta   90.00
_cell.angle_gamma   90.00
#
_symmetry.space_group_name_H-M   'P 1'
#
loop_
_entity.id
_entity.type
_entity.pdbx_description
1 polymer ?
#
loop_
_entity_poly.entity_id
_entity_poly.type
_entity_poly.pdbx_seq_one_letter_code
_entity_poly.pdbx_strand_id
1 'polypeptide(L)'
;MESNKGTINTKKLFIFNLHYFINYLFSWQVMPFLAVFSLFYLLYPLSPLLYLFGNVAIMMMVYKLAFDILAYVAAGDMSPHEVRQNYLVTNAIAVKVFMIALLVEGTLRYMEYKGVNVAYRYYVLSATAFVTPAVYMSLALTNSLLFALNPINIFRVIKTTHISYLLFVGFWLFTIFLHEIIINPFVFKYFPVFIDGIVSSFIEFSFMILNFHIMGYIVFQKRHQFDLAGIGIKHTDDDYINIEKKPENPAYETIRNLLDNDDEKRALAIIIQQQKEGDRGATLQGLYKRAMQQKLYSPTNKEVAFKIHHLLELNETRKAFNMLRDHLDSGQSYIEHKPDDVRELVSYAVNNNKNKYIPILLKEFHKKYPYHADIVPNYFTLAQVLYNDSKTKDQAIALLEEILRDFPNDPSISEVRGWYRGVELLRNRRLESHETL
;
A
#
# COMPACT_ATOMS: atom_id res chain seq x y z
N MET A 1 24.80 9.61 -18.63
CA MET A 1 25.24 9.36 -17.24
C MET A 1 24.08 8.73 -16.50
N GLU A 2 24.05 7.40 -16.43
CA GLU A 2 23.06 6.66 -15.67
C GLU A 2 23.34 6.86 -14.18
N SER A 3 22.55 7.73 -13.55
CA SER A 3 22.55 7.93 -12.10
C SER A 3 22.17 6.62 -11.43
N ASN A 4 23.11 6.12 -10.63
CA ASN A 4 23.02 4.97 -9.75
C ASN A 4 21.72 5.05 -8.91
N LYS A 5 20.64 4.41 -9.37
CA LYS A 5 19.36 4.34 -8.65
C LYS A 5 19.55 3.46 -7.42
N GLY A 6 20.03 4.07 -6.33
CA GLY A 6 20.14 3.43 -5.03
C GLY A 6 18.82 2.78 -4.66
N THR A 7 18.82 1.46 -4.54
CA THR A 7 17.64 0.69 -4.15
C THR A 7 17.38 0.89 -2.67
N ILE A 8 16.25 1.53 -2.31
CA ILE A 8 15.88 1.68 -0.89
C ILE A 8 15.49 0.31 -0.34
N ASN A 9 16.09 -0.09 0.76
CA ASN A 9 15.57 -1.20 1.54
C ASN A 9 14.35 -0.72 2.34
N THR A 10 13.17 -0.97 1.80
CA THR A 10 11.88 -0.54 2.37
C THR A 10 11.52 -1.23 3.68
N LYS A 11 12.27 -2.27 4.10
CA LYS A 11 12.10 -2.95 5.40
C LYS A 11 12.87 -2.27 6.54
N LYS A 12 13.82 -1.37 6.25
CA LYS A 12 14.64 -0.68 7.27
C LYS A 12 14.00 0.63 7.71
N LEU A 13 14.22 1.06 8.95
CA LEU A 13 13.80 2.38 9.41
C LEU A 13 14.46 3.50 8.59
N PHE A 14 13.80 4.66 8.52
CA PHE A 14 14.26 5.81 7.73
C PHE A 14 15.69 6.26 8.08
N ILE A 15 16.11 6.12 9.35
CA ILE A 15 17.46 6.50 9.83
C ILE A 15 18.55 5.77 9.03
N PHE A 16 18.33 4.49 8.69
CA PHE A 16 19.29 3.70 7.91
C PHE A 16 19.26 4.04 6.41
N ASN A 17 18.26 4.79 5.96
CA ASN A 17 18.10 5.22 4.58
C ASN A 17 18.34 6.73 4.41
N LEU A 18 18.90 7.43 5.42
CA LEU A 18 19.01 8.90 5.41
C LEU A 18 19.69 9.47 4.17
N HIS A 19 20.76 8.81 3.70
CA HIS A 19 21.46 9.15 2.45
C HIS A 19 20.54 9.30 1.23
N TYR A 20 19.47 8.52 1.15
CA TYR A 20 18.54 8.54 0.03
C TYR A 20 17.70 9.81 0.06
N PHE A 21 17.17 10.16 1.23
CA PHE A 21 16.36 11.35 1.39
C PHE A 21 17.20 12.63 1.19
N ILE A 22 18.48 12.61 1.59
CA ILE A 22 19.41 13.70 1.32
C ILE A 22 19.69 13.82 -0.18
N ASN A 23 20.01 12.71 -0.86
CA ASN A 23 20.26 12.71 -2.31
C ASN A 23 19.04 13.19 -3.11
N TYR A 24 17.83 12.93 -2.60
CA TYR A 24 16.59 13.44 -3.20
C TYR A 24 16.54 14.97 -3.24
N LEU A 25 17.06 15.67 -2.21
CA LEU A 25 17.09 17.14 -2.17
C LEU A 25 17.94 17.74 -3.29
N PHE A 26 19.06 17.07 -3.61
CA PHE A 26 19.99 17.48 -4.66
C PHE A 26 19.61 16.97 -6.04
N SER A 27 18.40 16.43 -6.20
CA SER A 27 17.88 16.06 -7.50
C SER A 27 17.60 17.30 -8.35
N TRP A 28 17.73 17.15 -9.68
CA TRP A 28 17.47 18.22 -10.64
C TRP A 28 16.02 18.73 -10.60
N GLN A 29 15.12 17.96 -10.00
CA GLN A 29 13.70 18.25 -9.90
C GLN A 29 13.34 19.09 -8.67
N VAL A 30 14.14 19.04 -7.60
CA VAL A 30 13.84 19.70 -6.32
C VAL A 30 14.75 20.90 -6.10
N MET A 31 16.04 20.75 -6.41
CA MET A 31 17.06 21.77 -6.17
C MET A 31 16.74 23.12 -6.85
N PRO A 32 16.26 23.18 -8.10
CA PRO A 32 15.91 24.47 -8.73
C PRO A 32 14.76 25.19 -8.01
N PHE A 33 13.74 24.47 -7.53
CA PHE A 33 12.65 25.10 -6.78
C PHE A 33 13.14 25.67 -5.45
N LEU A 34 13.96 24.91 -4.72
CA LEU A 34 14.58 25.38 -3.48
C LEU A 34 15.41 26.65 -3.71
N ALA A 35 16.18 26.69 -4.81
CA ALA A 35 16.99 27.85 -5.18
C ALA A 35 16.12 29.06 -5.58
N VAL A 36 15.08 28.86 -6.39
CA VAL A 36 14.17 29.96 -6.80
C VAL A 36 13.42 30.52 -5.60
N PHE A 37 12.93 29.66 -4.70
CA PHE A 37 12.22 30.11 -3.50
C PHE A 37 13.14 30.84 -2.53
N SER A 38 14.39 30.39 -2.36
CA SER A 38 15.34 31.09 -1.50
C SER A 38 15.79 32.43 -2.07
N LEU A 39 15.93 32.55 -3.40
CA LEU A 39 16.28 33.81 -4.06
C LEU A 39 15.22 34.91 -3.89
N PHE A 40 13.97 34.56 -3.58
CA PHE A 40 12.92 35.57 -3.33
C PHE A 40 13.24 36.48 -2.15
N TYR A 41 14.07 36.04 -1.22
CA TYR A 41 14.52 36.86 -0.09
C TYR A 41 15.33 38.09 -0.53
N LEU A 42 15.85 38.12 -1.78
CA LEU A 42 16.43 39.32 -2.38
C LEU A 42 15.43 40.48 -2.50
N LEU A 43 14.12 40.21 -2.48
CA LEU A 43 13.09 41.26 -2.59
C LEU A 43 12.76 41.93 -1.25
N TYR A 44 13.26 41.38 -0.12
CA TYR A 44 13.08 41.97 1.22
C TYR A 44 13.34 43.48 1.31
N PRO A 45 14.43 44.03 0.72
CA PRO A 45 14.77 45.44 0.82
C PRO A 45 13.91 46.37 -0.03
N LEU A 46 13.17 45.84 -1.03
CA LEU A 46 12.43 46.67 -1.99
C LEU A 46 11.12 47.21 -1.42
N SER A 47 10.36 46.36 -0.72
CA SER A 47 9.08 46.73 -0.12
C SER A 47 8.66 45.72 0.95
N PRO A 48 8.44 46.15 2.21
CA PRO A 48 8.00 45.26 3.29
C PRO A 48 6.66 44.57 3.00
N LEU A 49 5.72 45.26 2.34
CA LEU A 49 4.42 44.68 1.98
C LEU A 49 4.57 43.63 0.88
N LEU A 50 5.35 43.91 -0.17
CA LEU A 50 5.62 42.96 -1.24
C LEU A 50 6.31 41.70 -0.69
N TYR A 51 7.28 41.89 0.20
CA TYR A 51 7.96 40.80 0.87
C TYR A 51 7.00 39.96 1.71
N LEU A 52 6.13 40.57 2.51
CA LEU A 52 5.16 39.85 3.33
C LEU A 52 4.24 38.95 2.49
N PHE A 53 3.57 39.52 1.49
CA PHE A 53 2.65 38.75 0.64
C PHE A 53 3.37 37.69 -0.19
N GLY A 54 4.56 38.03 -0.68
CA GLY A 54 5.39 37.09 -1.42
C GLY A 54 5.92 35.93 -0.58
N ASN A 55 6.33 36.20 0.67
CA ASN A 55 6.77 35.17 1.61
C ASN A 55 5.63 34.20 1.91
N VAL A 56 4.42 34.70 2.15
CA VAL A 56 3.23 33.84 2.33
C VAL A 56 2.95 33.00 1.08
N ALA A 57 3.04 33.60 -0.11
CA ALA A 57 2.85 32.88 -1.38
C ALA A 57 3.89 31.77 -1.58
N ILE A 58 5.16 32.05 -1.30
CA ILE A 58 6.23 31.06 -1.39
C ILE A 58 6.04 29.97 -0.37
N MET A 59 5.77 30.31 0.89
CA MET A 59 5.56 29.32 1.92
C MET A 59 4.41 28.38 1.54
N MET A 60 3.32 28.90 0.97
CA MET A 60 2.24 28.09 0.42
C MET A 60 2.72 27.16 -0.72
N MET A 61 3.55 27.65 -1.65
CA MET A 61 4.12 26.83 -2.72
C MET A 61 5.07 25.74 -2.21
N VAL A 62 5.95 26.05 -1.25
CA VAL A 62 6.90 25.08 -0.72
C VAL A 62 6.17 24.02 0.12
N TYR A 63 5.17 24.41 0.92
CA TYR A 63 4.31 23.44 1.61
C TYR A 63 3.54 22.58 0.62
N LYS A 64 3.00 23.17 -0.46
CA LYS A 64 2.31 22.39 -1.49
C LYS A 64 3.22 21.31 -2.06
N LEU A 65 4.42 21.69 -2.48
CA LEU A 65 5.45 20.77 -2.97
C LEU A 65 5.79 19.69 -1.93
N ALA A 66 5.98 20.08 -0.66
CA ALA A 66 6.30 19.14 0.40
C ALA A 66 5.17 18.10 0.63
N PHE A 67 3.91 18.55 0.63
CA PHE A 67 2.74 17.67 0.75
C PHE A 67 2.58 16.72 -0.44
N ASP A 68 2.87 17.19 -1.66
CA ASP A 68 2.85 16.32 -2.83
C ASP A 68 3.92 15.24 -2.73
N ILE A 69 5.14 15.60 -2.35
CA ILE A 69 6.23 14.63 -2.13
C ILE A 69 5.82 13.60 -1.08
N LEU A 70 5.26 14.03 0.05
CA LEU A 70 4.75 13.13 1.08
C LEU A 70 3.71 12.16 0.49
N ALA A 71 2.72 12.67 -0.25
CA ALA A 71 1.65 11.85 -0.81
C ALA A 71 2.14 10.86 -1.89
N TYR A 72 3.03 11.28 -2.80
CA TYR A 72 3.62 10.40 -3.80
C TYR A 72 4.46 9.30 -3.17
N VAL A 73 5.29 9.65 -2.18
CA VAL A 73 6.13 8.68 -1.48
C VAL A 73 5.25 7.73 -0.68
N ALA A 74 4.20 8.22 -0.02
CA ALA A 74 3.20 7.39 0.66
C ALA A 74 2.49 6.41 -0.28
N ALA A 75 2.25 6.81 -1.53
CA ALA A 75 1.69 5.95 -2.57
C ALA A 75 2.70 4.92 -3.11
N GLY A 76 4.00 5.09 -2.83
CA GLY A 76 5.09 4.19 -3.21
C GLY A 76 6.00 4.72 -4.33
N ASP A 77 5.78 5.95 -4.79
CA ASP A 77 6.66 6.61 -5.74
C ASP A 77 7.75 7.39 -4.99
N MET A 78 8.94 6.79 -4.91
CA MET A 78 10.06 7.33 -4.14
C MET A 78 10.99 8.20 -4.98
N SER A 79 10.80 8.22 -6.31
CA SER A 79 11.78 8.83 -7.19
C SER A 79 11.58 10.34 -7.33
N PRO A 80 12.66 11.12 -7.46
CA PRO A 80 12.58 12.54 -7.74
C PRO A 80 12.09 12.72 -9.17
N HIS A 81 10.77 12.73 -9.35
CA HIS A 81 10.14 12.93 -10.63
C HIS A 81 9.89 14.41 -10.89
N GLU A 82 9.86 14.76 -12.19
CA GLU A 82 9.41 16.07 -12.68
C GLU A 82 8.14 16.44 -11.92
N VAL A 83 8.10 17.62 -11.30
CA VAL A 83 6.89 18.17 -10.65
C VAL A 83 5.75 18.05 -11.66
N ARG A 84 4.95 16.99 -11.54
CA ARG A 84 3.91 16.66 -12.52
C ARG A 84 2.74 17.59 -12.27
N GLN A 85 2.04 17.96 -13.34
CA GLN A 85 0.86 18.82 -13.28
C GLN A 85 -0.33 18.18 -12.54
N ASN A 86 -0.26 16.89 -12.19
CA ASN A 86 -1.33 16.12 -11.55
C ASN A 86 -1.07 15.91 -10.06
N TYR A 87 -1.26 16.96 -9.28
CA TYR A 87 -1.05 16.96 -7.84
C TYR A 87 -1.99 15.98 -7.12
N LEU A 88 -1.44 15.03 -6.34
CA LEU A 88 -2.22 14.11 -5.50
C LEU A 88 -2.94 14.83 -4.36
N VAL A 89 -2.41 15.98 -3.95
CA VAL A 89 -2.96 16.80 -2.89
C VAL A 89 -3.58 18.05 -3.50
N THR A 90 -4.77 18.43 -3.08
CA THR A 90 -5.45 19.64 -3.60
C THR A 90 -4.65 20.91 -3.28
N ASN A 91 -4.73 21.93 -4.14
CA ASN A 91 -4.11 23.24 -3.91
C ASN A 91 -4.55 23.91 -2.59
N ALA A 92 -5.75 23.58 -2.11
CA ALA A 92 -6.29 24.02 -0.82
C ALA A 92 -5.46 23.53 0.39
N ILE A 93 -4.54 22.57 0.23
CA ILE A 93 -3.72 22.07 1.34
C ILE A 93 -2.85 23.15 1.96
N ALA A 94 -2.27 24.04 1.14
CA ALA A 94 -1.43 25.12 1.63
C ALA A 94 -2.24 26.08 2.52
N VAL A 95 -3.48 26.35 2.13
CA VAL A 95 -4.43 27.14 2.93
C VAL A 95 -4.76 26.44 4.24
N LYS A 96 -4.97 25.12 4.22
CA LYS A 96 -5.23 24.32 5.43
C LYS A 96 -4.05 24.37 6.41
N VAL A 97 -2.82 24.24 5.91
CA VAL A 97 -1.60 24.36 6.73
C VAL A 97 -1.46 25.76 7.32
N PHE A 98 -1.71 26.79 6.50
CA PHE A 98 -1.69 28.18 6.96
C PHE A 98 -2.72 28.43 8.06
N MET A 99 -3.94 27.87 7.94
CA MET A 99 -4.95 27.95 9.01
C MET A 99 -4.49 27.25 10.30
N ILE A 100 -3.82 26.11 10.22
CA ILE A 100 -3.25 25.43 11.39
C ILE A 100 -2.19 26.32 12.06
N ALA A 101 -1.28 26.89 11.26
CA ALA A 101 -0.24 27.79 11.77
C ALA A 101 -0.84 29.02 12.46
N LEU A 102 -1.84 29.66 11.85
CA LEU A 102 -2.56 30.79 12.45
C LEU A 102 -3.27 30.41 13.76
N LEU A 103 -3.85 29.21 13.84
CA LEU A 103 -4.51 28.74 15.04
C LEU A 103 -3.51 28.52 16.19
N VAL A 104 -2.34 27.94 15.90
CA VAL A 104 -1.27 27.76 16.89
C VAL A 104 -0.73 29.11 17.35
N GLU A 105 -0.34 29.98 16.43
CA GLU A 105 0.19 31.32 16.74
C GLU A 105 -0.84 32.19 17.48
N GLY A 106 -2.09 32.16 17.03
CA GLY A 106 -3.19 32.89 17.67
C GLY A 106 -3.43 32.40 19.11
N THR A 107 -3.35 31.09 19.34
CA THR A 107 -3.46 30.52 20.69
C THR A 107 -2.32 30.99 21.58
N LEU A 108 -1.07 30.95 21.09
CA LEU A 108 0.10 31.39 21.85
C LEU A 108 0.06 32.89 22.18
N ARG A 109 -0.36 33.73 21.22
CA ARG A 109 -0.56 35.18 21.42
C ARG A 109 -1.70 35.47 22.39
N TYR A 110 -2.79 34.73 22.32
CA TYR A 110 -3.90 34.87 23.28
C TYR A 110 -3.45 34.53 24.71
N MET A 111 -2.69 33.45 24.89
CA MET A 111 -2.11 33.07 26.18
C MET A 111 -1.16 34.15 26.72
N GLU A 112 -0.32 34.72 25.86
CA GLU A 112 0.55 35.85 26.21
C GLU A 112 -0.23 37.08 26.66
N TYR A 113 -1.27 37.48 25.91
CA TYR A 113 -2.16 38.57 26.27
C TYR A 113 -2.85 38.35 27.63
N LYS A 114 -3.23 37.10 27.93
CA LYS A 114 -3.82 36.72 29.22
C LYS A 114 -2.81 36.61 30.37
N GLY A 115 -1.52 36.88 30.12
CA GLY A 115 -0.46 36.79 31.14
C GLY A 115 -0.19 35.36 31.59
N VAL A 116 -0.50 34.36 30.77
CA VAL A 116 -0.23 32.95 31.08
C VAL A 116 1.28 32.73 31.21
N ASN A 117 1.67 31.95 32.23
CA ASN A 117 3.07 31.68 32.52
C ASN A 117 3.83 31.16 31.28
N VAL A 118 5.04 31.68 31.08
CA VAL A 118 5.92 31.36 29.95
C VAL A 118 6.20 29.86 29.84
N ALA A 119 6.39 29.15 30.96
CA ALA A 119 6.59 27.71 30.96
C ALA A 119 5.38 26.97 30.36
N TYR A 120 4.16 27.40 30.70
CA TYR A 120 2.93 26.81 30.13
C TYR A 120 2.79 27.06 28.64
N ARG A 121 3.20 28.24 28.15
CA ARG A 121 3.28 28.50 26.70
C ARG A 121 4.27 27.55 26.00
N TYR A 122 5.44 27.31 26.59
CA TYR A 122 6.42 26.36 26.04
C TYR A 122 5.92 24.90 26.06
N TYR A 123 5.17 24.49 27.09
CA TYR A 123 4.51 23.18 27.10
C TYR A 123 3.52 23.03 25.95
N VAL A 124 2.68 24.05 25.71
CA VAL A 124 1.74 24.05 24.57
C VAL A 124 2.50 24.01 23.24
N LEU A 125 3.55 24.81 23.08
CA LEU A 125 4.37 24.80 21.87
C LEU A 125 5.00 23.42 21.62
N SER A 126 5.58 22.81 22.64
CA SER A 126 6.18 21.47 22.54
C SER A 126 5.14 20.39 22.21
N ALA A 127 3.96 20.46 22.83
CA ALA A 127 2.86 19.55 22.54
C ALA A 127 2.36 19.69 21.10
N THR A 128 2.21 20.93 20.60
CA THR A 128 1.83 21.16 19.20
C THR A 128 2.89 20.64 18.24
N ALA A 129 4.18 20.95 18.47
CA ALA A 129 5.28 20.45 17.66
C ALA A 129 5.35 18.92 17.62
N PHE A 130 5.05 18.24 18.74
CA PHE A 130 4.98 16.79 18.81
C PHE A 130 3.83 16.21 17.98
N VAL A 131 2.68 16.90 17.90
CA VAL A 131 1.47 16.43 17.21
C VAL A 131 1.45 16.80 15.72
N THR A 132 2.12 17.88 15.33
CA THR A 132 2.14 18.39 13.94
C THR A 132 2.47 17.33 12.89
N PRO A 133 3.47 16.44 13.06
CA PRO A 133 3.73 15.36 12.10
C PRO A 133 2.53 14.45 11.85
N ALA A 134 1.81 14.04 12.90
CA ALA A 134 0.61 13.22 12.77
C ALA A 134 -0.50 13.95 12.02
N VAL A 135 -0.67 15.25 12.29
CA VAL A 135 -1.62 16.10 11.57
C VAL A 135 -1.27 16.16 10.09
N TYR A 136 0.01 16.40 9.74
CA TYR A 136 0.45 16.47 8.35
C TYR A 136 0.33 15.13 7.61
N MET A 137 0.71 14.01 8.22
CA MET A 137 0.49 12.67 7.66
C MET A 137 -1.00 12.41 7.40
N SER A 138 -1.86 12.70 8.38
CA SER A 138 -3.30 12.52 8.24
C SER A 138 -3.90 13.44 7.17
N LEU A 139 -3.42 14.68 7.09
CA LEU A 139 -3.91 15.67 6.15
C LEU A 139 -3.51 15.32 4.71
N ALA A 140 -2.29 14.80 4.51
CA ALA A 140 -1.84 14.34 3.20
C ALA A 140 -2.63 13.12 2.69
N LEU A 141 -3.06 12.23 3.59
CA LEU A 141 -3.82 11.02 3.25
C LEU A 141 -5.31 11.28 3.03
N THR A 142 -5.91 12.18 3.81
CA THR A 142 -7.37 12.35 3.84
C THR A 142 -7.86 13.66 3.25
N ASN A 143 -6.94 14.60 3.00
CA ASN A 143 -7.25 15.96 2.56
C ASN A 143 -8.32 16.67 3.43
N SER A 144 -8.52 16.24 4.68
CA SER A 144 -9.57 16.75 5.56
C SER A 144 -8.96 17.36 6.81
N LEU A 145 -9.12 18.67 6.97
CA LEU A 145 -8.59 19.42 8.11
C LEU A 145 -9.23 18.96 9.43
N LEU A 146 -10.56 18.80 9.43
CA LEU A 146 -11.30 18.34 10.60
C LEU A 146 -10.89 16.92 11.00
N PHE A 147 -10.66 16.05 10.01
CA PHE A 147 -10.17 14.69 10.29
C PHE A 147 -8.76 14.72 10.87
N ALA A 148 -7.86 15.55 10.30
CA ALA A 148 -6.46 15.64 10.73
C ALA A 148 -6.28 16.27 12.11
N LEU A 149 -7.15 17.20 12.51
CA LEU A 149 -7.13 17.84 13.84
C LEU A 149 -7.89 17.04 14.91
N ASN A 150 -8.56 15.94 14.54
CA ASN A 150 -9.27 15.12 15.51
C ASN A 150 -8.26 14.38 16.42
N PRO A 151 -8.33 14.57 17.76
CA PRO A 151 -7.40 13.94 18.70
C PRO A 151 -7.36 12.40 18.60
N ILE A 152 -8.50 11.78 18.30
CA ILE A 152 -8.61 10.32 18.14
C ILE A 152 -7.79 9.87 16.93
N ASN A 153 -7.86 10.60 15.81
CA ASN A 153 -7.11 10.26 14.61
C ASN A 153 -5.63 10.54 14.78
N ILE A 154 -5.26 11.64 15.44
CA ILE A 154 -3.86 11.94 15.81
C ILE A 154 -3.28 10.78 16.62
N PHE A 155 -3.97 10.36 17.69
CA PHE A 155 -3.53 9.24 18.51
C PHE A 155 -3.43 7.94 17.70
N ARG A 156 -4.35 7.73 16.74
CA ARG A 156 -4.31 6.58 15.84
C ARG A 156 -3.10 6.61 14.92
N VAL A 157 -2.73 7.75 14.33
CA VAL A 157 -1.49 7.89 13.52
C VAL A 157 -0.25 7.59 14.36
N ILE A 158 -0.16 8.17 15.57
CA ILE A 158 0.96 7.95 16.49
C ILE A 158 1.06 6.47 16.84
N LYS A 159 -0.07 5.86 17.21
CA LYS A 159 -0.14 4.43 17.56
C LYS A 159 0.20 3.55 16.37
N THR A 160 -0.27 3.83 15.16
CA THR A 160 0.04 3.04 13.95
C THR A 160 1.53 3.10 13.61
N THR A 161 2.16 4.23 13.85
CA THR A 161 3.55 4.47 13.48
C THR A 161 4.56 3.98 14.54
N HIS A 162 4.15 3.92 15.82
CA HIS A 162 4.94 3.42 16.95
C HIS A 162 6.31 4.11 17.07
N ILE A 163 7.41 3.33 17.18
CA ILE A 163 8.77 3.83 17.37
C ILE A 163 9.25 4.72 16.22
N SER A 164 8.79 4.48 14.99
CA SER A 164 9.13 5.33 13.84
C SER A 164 8.66 6.76 14.04
N TYR A 165 7.57 6.97 14.80
CA TYR A 165 7.04 8.29 15.09
C TYR A 165 7.96 9.05 16.04
N LEU A 166 8.36 8.40 17.15
CA LEU A 166 9.24 9.02 18.14
C LEU A 166 10.60 9.38 17.54
N LEU A 167 11.16 8.47 16.74
CA LEU A 167 12.41 8.72 16.01
C LEU A 167 12.26 9.88 15.03
N PHE A 168 11.14 9.94 14.29
CA PHE A 168 10.88 11.04 13.37
C PHE A 168 10.69 12.37 14.09
N VAL A 169 9.91 12.42 15.17
CA VAL A 169 9.73 13.64 15.96
C VAL A 169 11.05 14.12 16.54
N GLY A 170 11.87 13.20 17.08
CA GLY A 170 13.22 13.54 17.54
C GLY A 170 14.08 14.15 16.43
N PHE A 171 14.04 13.55 15.23
CA PHE A 171 14.74 14.08 14.05
C PHE A 171 14.19 15.44 13.61
N TRP A 172 12.86 15.60 13.55
CA TRP A 172 12.18 16.85 13.20
C TRP A 172 12.57 17.99 14.14
N LEU A 173 12.48 17.75 15.46
CA LEU A 173 12.87 18.72 16.48
C LEU A 173 14.37 19.03 16.40
N PHE A 174 15.20 18.03 16.11
CA PHE A 174 16.62 18.24 15.88
C PHE A 174 16.88 19.12 14.64
N THR A 175 16.15 18.96 13.54
CA THR A 175 16.29 19.83 12.37
C THR A 175 15.87 21.27 12.65
N ILE A 176 14.81 21.47 13.45
CA ILE A 176 14.41 22.81 13.92
C ILE A 176 15.49 23.41 14.81
N PHE A 177 15.99 22.66 15.80
CA PHE A 177 17.05 23.12 16.69
C PHE A 177 18.32 23.48 15.91
N LEU A 178 18.72 22.62 14.97
CA LEU A 178 19.89 22.83 14.13
C LEU A 178 19.73 24.10 13.28
N HIS A 179 18.55 24.33 12.70
CA HIS A 179 18.26 25.55 11.95
C HIS A 179 18.30 26.80 12.84
N GLU A 180 17.48 26.84 13.90
CA GLU A 180 17.24 28.06 14.67
C GLU A 180 18.38 28.43 15.63
N ILE A 181 19.05 27.44 16.22
CA ILE A 181 20.01 27.68 17.31
C ILE A 181 21.45 27.64 16.82
N ILE A 182 21.73 26.90 15.73
CA ILE A 182 23.09 26.71 15.23
C ILE A 182 23.29 27.45 13.91
N ILE A 183 22.49 27.12 12.89
CA ILE A 183 22.70 27.62 11.53
C ILE A 183 22.34 29.09 11.42
N ASN A 184 21.13 29.50 11.84
CA ASN A 184 20.68 30.88 11.73
C ASN A 184 21.63 31.86 12.42
N PRO A 185 22.03 31.69 13.70
CA PRO A 185 22.95 32.62 14.35
C PRO A 185 24.33 32.67 13.68
N PHE A 186 24.81 31.54 13.16
CA PHE A 186 26.06 31.49 12.39
C PHE A 186 25.92 32.27 11.08
N VAL A 187 24.86 32.01 10.32
CA VAL A 187 24.59 32.67 9.04
C VAL A 187 24.44 34.18 9.22
N PHE A 188 23.63 34.62 10.19
CA PHE A 188 23.46 36.06 10.53
C PHE A 188 24.77 36.74 10.96
N LYS A 189 25.67 36.01 11.63
CA LYS A 189 26.94 36.57 12.10
C LYS A 189 27.97 36.74 10.99
N TYR A 190 28.01 35.83 10.02
CA TYR A 190 29.09 35.76 9.03
C TYR A 190 28.69 36.19 7.62
N PHE A 191 27.39 36.26 7.30
CA PHE A 191 26.91 36.66 5.97
C PHE A 191 26.29 38.06 5.97
N PRO A 192 26.40 38.80 4.86
CA PRO A 192 25.62 40.04 4.65
C PRO A 192 24.11 39.78 4.66
N VAL A 193 23.33 40.81 5.03
CA VAL A 193 21.84 40.82 5.15
C VAL A 193 21.07 40.36 3.91
N PHE A 194 21.72 40.31 2.74
CA PHE A 194 21.09 39.80 1.51
C PHE A 194 21.36 38.32 1.27
N ILE A 195 22.48 37.81 1.79
CA ILE A 195 22.92 36.42 1.59
C ILE A 195 22.43 35.54 2.74
N ASP A 196 22.36 36.09 3.96
CA ASP A 196 21.89 35.37 5.14
C ASP A 196 20.47 34.80 4.95
N GLY A 197 19.53 35.61 4.45
CA GLY A 197 18.15 35.21 4.18
C GLY A 197 18.06 34.12 3.11
N ILE A 198 18.88 34.20 2.05
CA ILE A 198 18.90 33.17 0.99
C ILE A 198 19.41 31.85 1.55
N VAL A 199 20.53 31.88 2.28
CA VAL A 199 21.17 30.67 2.83
C VAL A 199 20.27 30.04 3.89
N SER A 200 19.74 30.83 4.82
CA SER A 200 18.81 30.38 5.86
C SER A 200 17.57 29.73 5.23
N SER A 201 16.89 30.42 4.31
CA SER A 201 15.67 29.90 3.68
C SER A 201 15.92 28.65 2.83
N PHE A 202 17.05 28.59 2.13
CA PHE A 202 17.42 27.38 1.38
C PHE A 202 17.56 26.16 2.30
N ILE A 203 18.18 26.34 3.46
CA ILE A 203 18.34 25.28 4.47
C ILE A 203 16.99 24.93 5.09
N GLU A 204 16.17 25.93 5.45
CA GLU A 204 14.82 25.73 6.00
C GLU A 204 13.95 24.90 5.05
N PHE A 205 13.86 25.30 3.77
CA PHE A 205 13.09 24.59 2.77
C PHE A 205 13.65 23.18 2.50
N SER A 206 14.98 23.01 2.54
CA SER A 206 15.62 21.70 2.41
C SER A 206 15.22 20.77 3.56
N PHE A 207 15.24 21.24 4.81
CA PHE A 207 14.78 20.45 5.96
C PHE A 207 13.29 20.16 5.89
N MET A 208 12.48 21.11 5.42
CA MET A 208 11.05 20.87 5.24
C MET A 208 10.79 19.74 4.24
N ILE A 209 11.37 19.81 3.04
CA ILE A 209 11.21 18.76 2.01
C ILE A 209 11.74 17.41 2.53
N LEU A 210 12.88 17.40 3.20
CA LEU A 210 13.47 16.21 3.81
C LEU A 210 12.50 15.54 4.79
N ASN A 211 11.93 16.33 5.69
CA ASN A 211 11.01 15.84 6.69
C ASN A 211 9.72 15.29 6.06
N PHE A 212 9.14 15.98 5.07
CA PHE A 212 7.96 15.51 4.36
C PHE A 212 8.21 14.23 3.55
N HIS A 213 9.39 14.11 2.95
CA HIS A 213 9.80 12.89 2.27
C HIS A 213 9.89 11.71 3.25
N ILE A 214 10.49 11.92 4.43
CA ILE A 214 10.54 10.89 5.48
C ILE A 214 9.13 10.54 6.00
N MET A 215 8.24 11.54 6.17
CA MET A 215 6.85 11.27 6.56
C MET A 215 6.15 10.39 5.53
N GLY A 216 6.30 10.68 4.23
CA GLY A 216 5.74 9.87 3.16
C GLY A 216 6.28 8.44 3.18
N TYR A 217 7.58 8.29 3.44
CA TYR A 217 8.23 6.99 3.57
C TYR A 217 7.67 6.16 4.75
N ILE A 218 7.49 6.80 5.91
CA ILE A 218 6.91 6.16 7.09
C ILE A 218 5.48 5.68 6.80
N VAL A 219 4.68 6.53 6.16
CA VAL A 219 3.31 6.19 5.76
C VAL A 219 3.33 5.02 4.78
N PHE A 220 4.22 5.03 3.78
CA PHE A 220 4.38 3.92 2.84
C PHE A 220 4.70 2.60 3.54
N GLN A 221 5.67 2.58 4.46
CA GLN A 221 6.05 1.38 5.22
C GLN A 221 4.89 0.78 6.00
N LYS A 222 4.00 1.64 6.49
CA LYS A 222 2.88 1.26 7.35
C LYS A 222 1.54 1.37 6.62
N ARG A 223 1.52 1.46 5.29
CA ARG A 223 0.33 1.77 4.50
C ARG A 223 -0.85 0.86 4.83
N HIS A 224 -0.61 -0.45 4.88
CA HIS A 224 -1.64 -1.41 5.26
C HIS A 224 -2.22 -1.15 6.66
N GLN A 225 -1.41 -0.71 7.62
CA GLN A 225 -1.84 -0.40 8.98
C GLN A 225 -2.60 0.93 9.04
N PHE A 226 -2.23 1.91 8.21
CA PHE A 226 -3.00 3.16 8.03
C PHE A 226 -4.38 2.88 7.41
N ASP A 227 -4.45 1.98 6.43
CA ASP A 227 -5.72 1.56 5.81
C ASP A 227 -6.62 0.84 6.83
N LEU A 228 -6.07 -0.12 7.59
CA LEU A 228 -6.79 -0.81 8.68
C LEU A 228 -7.26 0.16 9.80
N ALA A 229 -6.52 1.23 10.01
CA ALA A 229 -6.84 2.29 10.95
C ALA A 229 -7.93 3.27 10.43
N GLY A 230 -8.41 3.08 9.20
CA GLY A 230 -9.39 3.97 8.57
C GLY A 230 -8.82 5.36 8.21
N ILE A 231 -7.49 5.45 8.06
CA ILE A 231 -6.74 6.66 7.67
C ILE A 231 -6.18 6.49 6.24
N GLY A 232 -6.74 5.54 5.47
CA GLY A 232 -6.35 5.31 4.09
C GLY A 232 -6.68 6.50 3.18
N ILE A 233 -6.11 6.47 1.97
CA ILE A 233 -6.36 7.50 0.95
C ILE A 233 -7.86 7.51 0.66
N LYS A 234 -8.56 8.53 1.16
CA LYS A 234 -9.95 8.78 0.79
C LYS A 234 -9.92 9.54 -0.52
N HIS A 235 -10.11 8.83 -1.62
CA HIS A 235 -10.46 9.48 -2.88
C HIS A 235 -11.81 10.15 -2.66
N THR A 236 -11.84 11.48 -2.59
CA THR A 236 -13.07 12.25 -2.63
C THR A 236 -13.68 12.09 -4.03
N ASP A 237 -14.97 11.76 -4.09
CA ASP A 237 -15.70 11.44 -5.33
C ASP A 237 -15.74 12.60 -6.37
N ASP A 238 -15.24 13.80 -6.02
CA ASP A 238 -15.18 14.97 -6.90
C ASP A 238 -13.95 15.02 -7.83
N ASP A 239 -12.94 14.15 -7.68
CA ASP A 239 -11.68 14.20 -8.44
C ASP A 239 -11.50 13.00 -9.39
N TYR A 240 -12.51 12.70 -10.22
CA TYR A 240 -12.27 11.94 -11.45
C TYR A 240 -11.59 12.84 -12.49
N ILE A 241 -10.27 12.95 -12.42
CA ILE A 241 -9.48 13.50 -13.52
C ILE A 241 -8.67 12.38 -14.17
N ASN A 242 -8.92 12.24 -15.47
CA ASN A 242 -8.29 11.32 -16.39
C ASN A 242 -6.78 11.27 -16.18
N ILE A 243 -6.28 10.09 -15.81
CA ILE A 243 -4.84 9.83 -15.72
C ILE A 243 -4.34 9.69 -17.15
N GLU A 244 -3.94 10.80 -17.78
CA GLU A 244 -3.08 10.72 -18.97
C GLU A 244 -1.74 10.11 -18.56
N LYS A 245 -1.48 8.91 -19.08
CA LYS A 245 -0.25 8.14 -18.87
C LYS A 245 0.78 8.55 -19.92
N LYS A 246 2.02 8.74 -19.48
CA LYS A 246 3.22 8.81 -20.34
C LYS A 246 3.20 7.64 -21.33
N PRO A 247 3.69 7.82 -22.58
CA PRO A 247 3.32 7.01 -23.73
C PRO A 247 3.58 5.57 -23.39
N GLU A 248 2.47 4.90 -23.12
CA GLU A 248 2.46 3.49 -22.89
C GLU A 248 2.69 2.82 -24.23
N ASN A 249 3.24 1.61 -24.21
CA ASN A 249 3.10 0.74 -25.35
C ASN A 249 1.62 0.81 -25.79
N PRO A 250 1.27 1.19 -27.03
CA PRO A 250 -0.13 1.37 -27.45
C PRO A 250 -0.99 0.12 -27.18
N ALA A 251 -0.33 -1.04 -27.03
CA ALA A 251 -0.94 -2.26 -26.53
C ALA A 251 -1.58 -2.10 -25.14
N TYR A 252 -0.97 -1.38 -24.19
CA TYR A 252 -1.47 -1.24 -22.82
C TYR A 252 -2.72 -0.33 -22.73
N GLU A 253 -2.78 0.74 -23.52
CA GLU A 253 -4.01 1.54 -23.65
C GLU A 253 -5.12 0.72 -24.30
N THR A 254 -4.80 -0.05 -25.33
CA THR A 254 -5.75 -0.97 -25.96
C THR A 254 -6.25 -2.01 -24.96
N ILE A 255 -5.36 -2.59 -24.16
CA ILE A 255 -5.71 -3.52 -23.08
C ILE A 255 -6.63 -2.84 -22.07
N ARG A 256 -6.35 -1.60 -21.64
CA ARG A 256 -7.22 -0.89 -20.71
C ARG A 256 -8.58 -0.58 -21.27
N ASN A 257 -8.65 -0.07 -22.49
CA ASN A 257 -9.92 0.20 -23.16
C ASN A 257 -10.73 -1.09 -23.28
N LEU A 258 -10.11 -2.22 -23.58
CA LEU A 258 -10.80 -3.52 -23.59
C LEU A 258 -11.28 -3.93 -22.20
N LEU A 259 -10.49 -3.72 -21.15
CA LEU A 259 -10.89 -4.00 -19.77
C LEU A 259 -11.96 -3.05 -19.24
N ASP A 260 -11.96 -1.79 -19.66
CA ASP A 260 -12.95 -0.79 -19.27
C ASP A 260 -14.30 -1.01 -20.00
N ASN A 261 -14.26 -1.67 -21.17
CA ASN A 261 -15.45 -2.10 -21.93
C ASN A 261 -15.87 -3.56 -21.63
N ASP A 262 -15.39 -4.17 -20.54
CA ASP A 262 -15.68 -5.57 -20.16
C ASP A 262 -15.41 -6.61 -21.28
N ASP A 263 -14.38 -6.37 -22.10
CA ASP A 263 -13.88 -7.31 -23.11
C ASP A 263 -12.58 -7.98 -22.61
N GLU A 264 -12.68 -8.68 -21.46
CA GLU A 264 -11.53 -9.30 -20.81
C GLU A 264 -10.88 -10.40 -21.67
N LYS A 265 -11.64 -11.01 -22.59
CA LYS A 265 -11.13 -12.06 -23.49
C LYS A 265 -10.11 -11.50 -24.47
N ARG A 266 -10.43 -10.39 -25.14
CA ARG A 266 -9.49 -9.74 -26.06
C ARG A 266 -8.33 -9.09 -25.32
N ALA A 267 -8.59 -8.50 -24.14
CA ALA A 267 -7.53 -7.96 -23.29
C ALA A 267 -6.49 -9.03 -22.93
N LEU A 268 -6.93 -10.22 -22.49
CA LEU A 268 -6.02 -11.34 -22.16
C LEU A 268 -5.21 -11.83 -23.36
N ALA A 269 -5.80 -11.85 -24.56
CA ALA A 269 -5.09 -12.27 -25.77
C ALA A 269 -3.91 -11.33 -26.10
N ILE A 270 -4.13 -10.02 -26.03
CA ILE A 270 -3.10 -9.00 -26.27
C ILE A 270 -2.02 -9.06 -25.17
N ILE A 271 -2.41 -9.28 -23.91
CA ILE A 271 -1.47 -9.43 -22.79
C ILE A 271 -0.55 -10.64 -23.00
N ILE A 272 -1.11 -11.80 -23.40
CA ILE A 272 -0.32 -13.03 -23.66
C ILE A 272 0.64 -12.81 -24.83
N GLN A 273 0.21 -12.08 -25.86
CA GLN A 273 1.07 -11.73 -26.99
C GLN A 273 2.25 -10.85 -26.56
N GLN A 274 2.01 -9.79 -25.78
CA GLN A 274 3.07 -8.93 -25.25
C GLN A 274 4.06 -9.70 -24.35
N GLN A 275 3.57 -10.67 -23.56
CA GLN A 275 4.44 -11.55 -22.76
C GLN A 275 5.34 -12.46 -23.61
N LYS A 276 4.86 -12.91 -24.77
CA LYS A 276 5.65 -13.70 -25.73
C LYS A 276 6.70 -12.85 -26.44
N GLU A 277 6.41 -11.58 -26.67
CA GLU A 277 7.32 -10.59 -27.26
C GLU A 277 8.40 -10.10 -26.28
N GLY A 278 8.42 -10.62 -25.04
CA GLY A 278 9.47 -10.39 -24.05
C GLY A 278 9.11 -9.38 -22.96
N ASP A 279 7.90 -8.83 -22.99
CA ASP A 279 7.44 -7.86 -22.01
C ASP A 279 7.00 -8.54 -20.70
N ARG A 280 7.74 -8.23 -19.62
CA ARG A 280 7.44 -8.70 -18.26
C ARG A 280 7.30 -7.55 -17.27
N GLY A 281 7.03 -6.34 -17.77
CA GLY A 281 6.92 -5.14 -16.95
C GLY A 281 5.84 -5.26 -15.86
N ALA A 282 6.06 -4.57 -14.74
CA ALA A 282 5.11 -4.55 -13.62
C ALA A 282 3.70 -4.05 -14.04
N THR A 283 3.64 -3.16 -15.03
CA THR A 283 2.39 -2.64 -15.60
C THR A 283 1.59 -3.72 -16.33
N LEU A 284 2.22 -4.52 -17.18
CA LEU A 284 1.58 -5.63 -17.88
C LEU A 284 1.12 -6.72 -16.91
N GLN A 285 1.89 -6.99 -15.85
CA GLN A 285 1.48 -7.90 -14.77
C GLN A 285 0.25 -7.39 -14.00
N GLY A 286 0.19 -6.07 -13.74
CA GLY A 286 -0.98 -5.42 -13.13
C GLY A 286 -2.22 -5.52 -14.01
N LEU A 287 -2.08 -5.27 -15.32
CA LEU A 287 -3.16 -5.44 -16.30
C LEU A 287 -3.61 -6.89 -16.43
N TYR A 288 -2.68 -7.85 -16.43
CA TYR A 288 -2.98 -9.29 -16.38
C TYR A 288 -3.80 -9.65 -15.15
N LYS A 289 -3.39 -9.16 -13.97
CA LYS A 289 -4.11 -9.41 -12.72
C LYS A 289 -5.52 -8.80 -12.76
N ARG A 290 -5.67 -7.57 -13.27
CA ARG A 290 -6.96 -6.90 -13.44
C ARG A 290 -7.87 -7.66 -14.42
N ALA A 291 -7.34 -8.05 -15.57
CA ALA A 291 -8.05 -8.84 -16.58
C ALA A 291 -8.51 -10.18 -16.01
N MET A 292 -7.65 -10.85 -15.24
CA MET A 292 -8.00 -12.11 -14.58
C MET A 292 -9.04 -11.90 -13.48
N GLN A 293 -8.98 -10.79 -12.74
CA GLN A 293 -9.98 -10.43 -11.74
C GLN A 293 -11.33 -10.10 -12.36
N GLN A 294 -11.40 -9.31 -13.43
CA GLN A 294 -12.65 -9.06 -14.16
C GLN A 294 -13.20 -10.35 -14.77
N LYS A 295 -12.35 -11.21 -15.33
CA LYS A 295 -12.75 -12.55 -15.76
C LYS A 295 -13.28 -13.39 -14.61
N LEU A 296 -12.75 -13.24 -13.39
CA LEU A 296 -13.22 -13.94 -12.17
C LEU A 296 -14.56 -13.38 -11.66
N TYR A 297 -14.77 -12.07 -11.73
CA TYR A 297 -15.93 -11.37 -11.16
C TYR A 297 -16.98 -10.93 -12.19
N SER A 298 -16.83 -11.33 -13.45
CA SER A 298 -17.77 -11.10 -14.54
C SER A 298 -19.20 -11.45 -14.09
N PRO A 299 -20.23 -10.68 -14.47
CA PRO A 299 -21.64 -10.96 -14.14
C PRO A 299 -21.99 -12.42 -14.42
N THR A 300 -21.46 -12.98 -15.50
CA THR A 300 -21.58 -14.39 -15.88
C THR A 300 -21.12 -15.37 -14.79
N ASN A 301 -19.99 -15.12 -14.12
CA ASN A 301 -19.50 -16.03 -13.07
C ASN A 301 -20.35 -15.95 -11.80
N LYS A 302 -20.83 -14.76 -11.44
CA LYS A 302 -21.73 -14.59 -10.28
C LYS A 302 -23.08 -15.24 -10.55
N GLU A 303 -23.62 -15.09 -11.76
CA GLU A 303 -24.85 -15.75 -12.18
C GLU A 303 -24.69 -17.28 -12.22
N VAL A 304 -23.57 -17.79 -12.73
CA VAL A 304 -23.27 -19.23 -12.74
C VAL A 304 -23.13 -19.76 -11.32
N ALA A 305 -22.42 -19.06 -10.43
CA ALA A 305 -22.31 -19.42 -9.02
C ALA A 305 -23.67 -19.45 -8.31
N PHE A 306 -24.52 -18.44 -8.56
CA PHE A 306 -25.88 -18.39 -8.02
C PHE A 306 -26.76 -19.53 -8.54
N LYS A 307 -26.68 -19.85 -9.85
CA LYS A 307 -27.41 -20.98 -10.44
C LYS A 307 -26.93 -22.32 -9.91
N ILE A 308 -25.62 -22.50 -9.75
CA ILE A 308 -25.04 -23.72 -9.16
C ILE A 308 -25.54 -23.87 -7.72
N HIS A 309 -25.47 -22.81 -6.91
CA HIS A 309 -25.98 -22.81 -5.55
C HIS A 309 -27.47 -23.17 -5.50
N HIS A 310 -28.29 -22.55 -6.33
CA HIS A 310 -29.72 -22.86 -6.39
C HIS A 310 -29.99 -24.32 -6.80
N LEU A 311 -29.21 -24.88 -7.72
CA LEU A 311 -29.31 -26.30 -8.10
C LEU A 311 -28.89 -27.23 -6.96
N LEU A 312 -27.93 -26.85 -6.12
CA LEU A 312 -27.55 -27.58 -4.92
C LEU A 312 -28.66 -27.55 -3.87
N GLU A 313 -29.29 -26.39 -3.63
CA GLU A 313 -30.45 -26.26 -2.73
C GLU A 313 -31.64 -27.13 -3.19
N LEU A 314 -31.79 -27.36 -4.51
CA LEU A 314 -32.79 -28.25 -5.10
C LEU A 314 -32.39 -29.74 -5.11
N ASN A 315 -31.26 -30.11 -4.49
CA ASN A 315 -30.66 -31.46 -4.53
C ASN A 315 -30.34 -31.97 -5.95
N GLU A 316 -30.18 -31.06 -6.93
CA GLU A 316 -29.81 -31.39 -8.30
C GLU A 316 -28.28 -31.36 -8.51
N THR A 317 -27.51 -31.96 -7.58
CA THR A 317 -26.04 -31.91 -7.53
C THR A 317 -25.37 -32.33 -8.84
N ARG A 318 -25.95 -33.30 -9.56
CA ARG A 318 -25.45 -33.70 -10.89
C ARG A 318 -25.52 -32.57 -11.92
N LYS A 319 -26.63 -31.82 -11.95
CA LYS A 319 -26.79 -30.69 -12.88
C LYS A 319 -25.91 -29.52 -12.45
N ALA A 320 -25.85 -29.25 -11.14
CA ALA A 320 -24.95 -28.25 -10.56
C ALA A 320 -23.49 -28.52 -10.96
N PHE A 321 -23.04 -29.76 -10.80
CA PHE A 321 -21.68 -30.16 -11.15
C PHE A 321 -21.43 -30.12 -12.66
N ASN A 322 -22.39 -30.52 -13.50
CA ASN A 322 -22.23 -30.40 -14.96
C ASN A 322 -22.10 -28.93 -15.39
N MET A 323 -22.86 -28.02 -14.79
CA MET A 323 -22.75 -26.59 -15.07
C MET A 323 -21.38 -26.04 -14.63
N LEU A 324 -20.92 -26.40 -13.43
CA LEU A 324 -19.56 -26.10 -12.97
C LEU A 324 -18.50 -26.62 -13.93
N ARG A 325 -18.66 -27.87 -14.38
CA ARG A 325 -17.73 -28.54 -15.29
C ARG A 325 -17.61 -27.78 -16.60
N ASP A 326 -18.75 -27.46 -17.22
CA ASP A 326 -18.80 -26.76 -18.50
C ASP A 326 -18.21 -25.34 -18.35
N HIS A 327 -18.46 -24.70 -17.20
CA HIS A 327 -17.85 -23.42 -16.82
C HIS A 327 -16.32 -23.50 -16.73
N LEU A 328 -15.80 -24.48 -15.97
CA LEU A 328 -14.35 -24.68 -15.79
C LEU A 328 -13.64 -25.11 -17.08
N ASP A 329 -14.25 -26.01 -17.85
CA ASP A 329 -13.68 -26.51 -19.11
C ASP A 329 -13.65 -25.42 -20.20
N SER A 330 -14.50 -24.39 -20.10
CA SER A 330 -14.42 -23.18 -20.95
C SER A 330 -13.22 -22.26 -20.61
N GLY A 331 -12.43 -22.63 -19.60
CA GLY A 331 -11.29 -21.85 -19.10
C GLY A 331 -11.72 -20.67 -18.23
N GLN A 332 -12.97 -20.62 -17.78
CA GLN A 332 -13.45 -19.65 -16.79
C GLN A 332 -13.13 -20.12 -15.37
N SER A 333 -12.91 -19.17 -14.46
CA SER A 333 -12.68 -19.48 -13.05
C SER A 333 -14.01 -19.55 -12.32
N TYR A 334 -14.07 -20.38 -11.29
CA TYR A 334 -15.25 -20.54 -10.45
C TYR A 334 -15.02 -19.89 -9.09
N ILE A 335 -16.01 -19.12 -8.62
CA ILE A 335 -16.09 -18.61 -7.25
C ILE A 335 -17.44 -19.07 -6.72
N GLU A 336 -17.40 -19.89 -5.68
CA GLU A 336 -18.54 -20.41 -4.95
C GLU A 336 -19.43 -19.29 -4.39
N HIS A 337 -20.75 -19.51 -4.40
CA HIS A 337 -21.70 -18.56 -3.82
C HIS A 337 -21.74 -18.68 -2.29
N LYS A 338 -21.85 -19.91 -1.77
CA LYS A 338 -21.64 -20.23 -0.35
C LYS A 338 -20.46 -21.20 -0.17
N PRO A 339 -19.70 -21.08 0.94
CA PRO A 339 -18.60 -22.01 1.22
C PRO A 339 -19.05 -23.47 1.31
N ASP A 340 -20.26 -23.70 1.82
CA ASP A 340 -20.88 -25.03 1.97
C ASP A 340 -21.04 -25.77 0.63
N ASP A 341 -21.27 -25.03 -0.47
CA ASP A 341 -21.44 -25.58 -1.82
C ASP A 341 -20.20 -26.39 -2.25
N VAL A 342 -19.02 -25.97 -1.79
CA VAL A 342 -17.74 -26.59 -2.16
C VAL A 342 -17.69 -28.04 -1.69
N ARG A 343 -18.17 -28.33 -0.48
CA ARG A 343 -18.15 -29.69 0.06
C ARG A 343 -19.04 -30.62 -0.76
N GLU A 344 -20.23 -30.18 -1.13
CA GLU A 344 -21.14 -31.01 -1.94
C GLU A 344 -20.59 -31.29 -3.33
N LEU A 345 -20.00 -30.26 -3.97
CA LEU A 345 -19.38 -30.39 -5.29
C LEU A 345 -18.14 -31.30 -5.26
N VAL A 346 -17.30 -31.19 -4.22
CA VAL A 346 -16.15 -32.07 -4.00
C VAL A 346 -16.61 -33.50 -3.74
N SER A 347 -17.61 -33.71 -2.87
CA SER A 347 -18.16 -35.04 -2.58
C SER A 347 -18.70 -35.70 -3.86
N TYR A 348 -19.42 -34.94 -4.68
CA TYR A 348 -19.90 -35.43 -5.97
C TYR A 348 -18.73 -35.76 -6.92
N ALA A 349 -17.70 -34.93 -6.97
CA ALA A 349 -16.53 -35.16 -7.81
C ALA A 349 -15.81 -36.46 -7.45
N VAL A 350 -15.59 -36.73 -6.16
CA VAL A 350 -14.98 -37.96 -5.65
C VAL A 350 -15.81 -39.17 -6.05
N ASN A 351 -17.12 -39.16 -5.74
CA ASN A 351 -18.02 -40.28 -6.01
C ASN A 351 -18.15 -40.62 -7.51
N ASN A 352 -17.87 -39.66 -8.40
CA ASN A 352 -17.99 -39.82 -9.84
C ASN A 352 -16.63 -39.84 -10.57
N ASN A 353 -15.52 -40.06 -9.85
CA ASN A 353 -14.16 -40.10 -10.39
C ASN A 353 -13.77 -38.85 -11.20
N LYS A 354 -14.25 -37.67 -10.81
CA LYS A 354 -13.96 -36.37 -11.45
C LYS A 354 -12.80 -35.65 -10.79
N ASN A 355 -11.72 -36.40 -10.53
CA ASN A 355 -10.58 -35.99 -9.71
C ASN A 355 -9.87 -34.72 -10.22
N LYS A 356 -9.90 -34.46 -11.53
CA LYS A 356 -9.27 -33.27 -12.13
C LYS A 356 -9.80 -31.93 -11.61
N TYR A 357 -11.04 -31.88 -11.09
CA TYR A 357 -11.65 -30.63 -10.61
C TYR A 357 -11.42 -30.37 -9.12
N ILE A 358 -11.04 -31.39 -8.34
CA ILE A 358 -10.92 -31.30 -6.88
C ILE A 358 -9.82 -30.29 -6.46
N PRO A 359 -8.60 -30.28 -7.06
CA PRO A 359 -7.59 -29.27 -6.75
C PRO A 359 -8.03 -27.84 -7.13
N ILE A 360 -8.86 -27.71 -8.16
CA ILE A 360 -9.37 -26.41 -8.63
C ILE A 360 -10.38 -25.85 -7.62
N LEU A 361 -11.30 -26.69 -7.16
CA LEU A 361 -12.34 -26.34 -6.17
C LEU A 361 -11.74 -25.98 -4.81
N LEU A 362 -10.70 -26.69 -4.38
CA LEU A 362 -10.10 -26.53 -3.05
C LEU A 362 -8.94 -25.54 -3.00
N LYS A 363 -8.67 -24.87 -4.12
CA LYS A 363 -7.57 -23.91 -4.22
C LYS A 363 -7.72 -22.79 -3.20
N GLU A 364 -6.78 -22.74 -2.26
CA GLU A 364 -6.68 -21.74 -1.20
C GLU A 364 -7.95 -21.62 -0.32
N PHE A 365 -8.73 -22.72 -0.17
CA PHE A 365 -9.96 -22.73 0.62
C PHE A 365 -9.77 -22.22 2.07
N HIS A 366 -8.69 -22.62 2.77
CA HIS A 366 -8.40 -22.12 4.13
C HIS A 366 -8.09 -20.62 4.17
N LYS A 367 -7.57 -20.03 3.08
CA LYS A 367 -7.30 -18.58 3.01
C LYS A 367 -8.59 -17.81 2.73
N LYS A 368 -9.47 -18.38 1.91
CA LYS A 368 -10.79 -17.81 1.60
C LYS A 368 -11.71 -17.86 2.82
N TYR A 369 -11.69 -18.97 3.57
CA TYR A 369 -12.58 -19.21 4.70
C TYR A 369 -11.83 -19.74 5.94
N PRO A 370 -11.11 -18.88 6.70
CA PRO A 370 -10.18 -19.29 7.75
C PRO A 370 -10.78 -20.02 8.97
N TYR A 371 -12.11 -20.03 9.10
CA TYR A 371 -12.83 -20.60 10.25
C TYR A 371 -13.90 -21.62 9.85
N HIS A 372 -13.86 -22.12 8.61
CA HIS A 372 -14.86 -23.06 8.12
C HIS A 372 -14.64 -24.47 8.69
N ALA A 373 -15.71 -25.16 9.07
CA ALA A 373 -15.62 -26.51 9.64
C ALA A 373 -15.06 -27.54 8.63
N ASP A 374 -15.27 -27.31 7.33
CA ASP A 374 -14.86 -28.26 6.28
C ASP A 374 -13.42 -28.08 5.79
N ILE A 375 -12.57 -27.27 6.45
CA ILE A 375 -11.17 -27.12 6.06
C ILE A 375 -10.46 -28.48 6.08
N VAL A 376 -10.44 -29.16 7.24
CA VAL A 376 -9.72 -30.44 7.39
C VAL A 376 -10.30 -31.54 6.49
N PRO A 377 -11.62 -31.78 6.43
CA PRO A 377 -12.21 -32.76 5.50
C PRO A 377 -11.88 -32.52 4.03
N ASN A 378 -11.92 -31.25 3.59
CA ASN A 378 -11.63 -30.90 2.20
C ASN A 378 -10.15 -31.14 1.86
N TYR A 379 -9.22 -30.67 2.70
CA TYR A 379 -7.79 -30.88 2.46
C TYR A 379 -7.38 -32.35 2.58
N PHE A 380 -8.04 -33.13 3.45
CA PHE A 380 -7.85 -34.58 3.50
C PHE A 380 -8.26 -35.26 2.19
N THR A 381 -9.41 -34.87 1.63
CA THR A 381 -9.87 -35.35 0.32
C THR A 381 -8.89 -34.97 -0.80
N LEU A 382 -8.36 -33.75 -0.77
CA LEU A 382 -7.33 -33.31 -1.72
C LEU A 382 -6.07 -34.17 -1.63
N ALA A 383 -5.60 -34.47 -0.41
CA ALA A 383 -4.43 -35.33 -0.20
C ALA A 383 -4.65 -36.74 -0.76
N GLN A 384 -5.83 -37.34 -0.53
CA GLN A 384 -6.16 -38.65 -1.07
C GLN A 384 -6.12 -38.66 -2.62
N VAL A 385 -6.64 -37.61 -3.25
CA VAL A 385 -6.63 -37.47 -4.71
C VAL A 385 -5.21 -37.29 -5.25
N LEU A 386 -4.41 -36.43 -4.61
CA LEU A 386 -3.00 -36.19 -5.01
C LEU A 386 -2.12 -37.42 -4.80
N TYR A 387 -2.42 -38.27 -3.81
CA TYR A 387 -1.65 -39.48 -3.57
C TYR A 387 -1.86 -40.56 -4.64
N ASN A 388 -3.02 -40.55 -5.31
CA ASN A 388 -3.32 -41.50 -6.38
C ASN A 388 -2.50 -41.25 -7.66
N ASP A 389 -1.93 -40.06 -7.84
CA ASP A 389 -1.01 -39.75 -8.95
C ASP A 389 0.45 -39.80 -8.46
N SER A 390 1.27 -40.62 -9.13
CA SER A 390 2.68 -40.83 -8.78
C SER A 390 3.51 -39.55 -8.77
N LYS A 391 3.13 -38.54 -9.57
CA LYS A 391 3.85 -37.25 -9.65
C LYS A 391 3.53 -36.32 -8.47
N THR A 392 2.40 -36.50 -7.81
CA THR A 392 1.92 -35.60 -6.75
C THR A 392 1.90 -36.26 -5.36
N LYS A 393 2.44 -37.47 -5.22
CA LYS A 393 2.54 -38.19 -3.94
C LYS A 393 3.26 -37.39 -2.86
N ASP A 394 4.38 -36.76 -3.18
CA ASP A 394 5.14 -35.97 -2.21
C ASP A 394 4.35 -34.74 -1.75
N GLN A 395 3.57 -34.13 -2.65
CA GLN A 395 2.68 -33.02 -2.31
C GLN A 395 1.54 -33.48 -1.40
N ALA A 396 1.00 -34.68 -1.62
CA ALA A 396 -0.02 -35.25 -0.74
C ALA A 396 0.50 -35.47 0.68
N ILE A 397 1.73 -35.98 0.83
CA ILE A 397 2.38 -36.19 2.13
C ILE A 397 2.61 -34.86 2.84
N ALA A 398 3.21 -33.88 2.15
CA ALA A 398 3.44 -32.54 2.71
C ALA A 398 2.13 -31.88 3.16
N LEU A 399 1.05 -32.05 2.39
CA LEU A 399 -0.27 -31.52 2.76
C LEU A 399 -0.81 -32.19 4.03
N LEU A 400 -0.61 -33.49 4.22
CA LEU A 400 -1.04 -34.18 5.44
C LEU A 400 -0.24 -33.77 6.67
N GLU A 401 1.07 -33.56 6.52
CA GLU A 401 1.92 -33.02 7.58
C GLU A 401 1.47 -31.62 8.00
N GLU A 402 1.12 -30.76 7.03
CA GLU A 402 0.58 -29.42 7.27
C GLU A 402 -0.74 -29.48 8.06
N ILE A 403 -1.69 -30.32 7.63
CA ILE A 403 -2.98 -30.50 8.32
C ILE A 403 -2.76 -30.98 9.77
N LEU A 404 -1.88 -31.97 9.97
CA LEU A 404 -1.59 -32.54 11.30
C LEU A 404 -0.93 -31.53 12.25
N ARG A 405 -0.12 -30.60 11.71
CA ARG A 405 0.54 -29.55 12.48
C ARG A 405 -0.40 -28.41 12.83
N ASP A 406 -1.20 -27.96 11.85
CA ASP A 406 -1.94 -26.70 11.96
C ASP A 406 -3.36 -26.88 12.51
N PHE A 407 -3.93 -28.09 12.43
CA PHE A 407 -5.27 -28.42 12.92
C PHE A 407 -5.32 -29.62 13.89
N PRO A 408 -4.54 -29.63 14.99
CA PRO A 408 -4.40 -30.80 15.87
C PRO A 408 -5.67 -31.16 16.66
N ASN A 409 -6.63 -30.23 16.79
CA ASN A 409 -7.85 -30.37 17.59
C ASN A 409 -9.11 -30.59 16.74
N ASP A 410 -8.97 -30.79 15.42
CA ASP A 410 -10.12 -30.99 14.53
C ASP A 410 -10.78 -32.37 14.71
N PRO A 411 -12.13 -32.49 14.66
CA PRO A 411 -12.81 -33.78 14.80
C PRO A 411 -12.34 -34.87 13.83
N SER A 412 -11.95 -34.50 12.60
CA SER A 412 -11.50 -35.42 11.55
C SER A 412 -10.01 -35.75 11.61
N ILE A 413 -9.25 -35.16 12.55
CA ILE A 413 -7.79 -35.32 12.60
C ILE A 413 -7.34 -36.76 12.92
N SER A 414 -8.18 -37.53 13.60
CA SER A 414 -7.92 -38.93 13.94
C SER A 414 -7.80 -39.82 12.70
N GLU A 415 -8.68 -39.60 11.72
CA GLU A 415 -8.69 -40.29 10.43
C GLU A 415 -7.47 -39.89 9.58
N VAL A 416 -7.16 -38.59 9.52
CA VAL A 416 -5.97 -38.06 8.82
C VAL A 416 -4.69 -38.70 9.37
N ARG A 417 -4.57 -38.79 10.71
CA ARG A 417 -3.43 -39.42 11.38
C ARG A 417 -3.31 -40.91 11.06
N GLY A 418 -4.43 -41.62 11.03
CA GLY A 418 -4.46 -43.05 10.66
C GLY A 418 -3.97 -43.26 9.22
N TRP A 419 -4.44 -42.43 8.30
CA TRP A 419 -4.05 -42.50 6.89
C TRP A 419 -2.57 -42.15 6.67
N TYR A 420 -2.09 -41.08 7.29
CA TYR A 420 -0.67 -40.65 7.20
C TYR A 420 0.29 -41.74 7.68
N ARG A 421 -0.01 -42.40 8.81
CA ARG A 421 0.79 -43.56 9.30
C ARG A 421 0.84 -44.70 8.30
N GLY A 422 -0.28 -45.00 7.64
CA GLY A 422 -0.34 -46.01 6.58
C GLY A 422 0.59 -45.67 5.40
N VAL A 423 0.62 -44.40 5.01
CA VAL A 423 1.51 -43.93 3.94
C VAL A 423 2.99 -43.97 4.33
N GLU A 424 3.34 -43.61 5.57
CA GLU A 424 4.73 -43.73 6.05
C GLU A 424 5.22 -45.18 6.04
N LEU A 425 4.39 -46.14 6.47
CA LEU A 425 4.75 -47.56 6.44
C LEU A 425 5.02 -48.06 5.02
N LEU A 426 4.21 -47.63 4.04
CA LEU A 426 4.42 -47.97 2.63
C LEU A 426 5.66 -47.29 2.04
N ARG A 427 5.97 -46.07 2.46
CA ARG A 427 7.18 -45.35 2.04
C ARG A 427 8.44 -46.06 2.55
N ASN A 428 8.46 -46.44 3.83
CA ASN A 428 9.61 -47.07 4.46
C ASN A 428 9.90 -48.46 3.85
N ARG A 429 8.87 -49.28 3.58
CA ARG A 429 9.06 -50.57 2.86
C ARG A 429 9.64 -50.42 1.46
N ARG A 430 9.31 -49.33 0.75
CA ARG A 430 9.83 -49.08 -0.60
C ARG A 430 11.32 -48.73 -0.58
N LEU A 431 11.77 -48.02 0.45
CA LEU A 431 13.19 -47.69 0.66
C LEU A 431 14.00 -48.95 1.00
N GLU A 432 13.47 -49.82 1.87
CA GLU A 432 14.10 -51.12 2.19
C GLU A 432 14.25 -52.03 0.95
N SER A 433 13.27 -52.03 0.03
CA SER A 433 13.35 -52.81 -1.21
C SER A 433 14.35 -52.29 -2.26
N HIS A 434 14.75 -51.02 -2.17
CA HIS A 434 15.74 -50.40 -3.06
C HIS A 434 17.18 -50.52 -2.54
N GLU A 435 17.37 -50.85 -1.26
CA GLU A 435 18.70 -51.14 -0.68
C GLU A 435 19.13 -52.61 -0.84
N THR A 436 18.23 -53.50 -1.29
CA THR A 436 18.49 -54.94 -1.50
C THR A 436 18.68 -55.37 -2.97
N LEU A 437 18.86 -54.42 -3.89
CA LEU A 437 19.25 -54.64 -5.29
C LEU A 437 20.55 -53.90 -5.57
#